data_AF-A0A7Z8JWU4-F1
#
_entry.id   AF-A0A7Z8JWU4-F1
#
_cell.length_a   1.000
_cell.length_b   1.000
_cell.length_c   1.000
_cell.angle_alpha   90.00
_cell.angle_beta   90.00
_cell.angle_gamma   90.00
#
_symmetry.space_group_name_H-M   'P 1'
#
loop_
_entity.id
_entity.type
_entity.pdbx_description
1 polymer ?
#
loop_
_entity_poly.entity_id
_entity_poly.type
_entity_poly.pdbx_seq_one_letter_code
_entity_poly.pdbx_strand_id
1 'polypeptide(L)'
;PRRPAAASGLEPAAVRRLHRALADLLPEGVTARTTHAWGVALSGGPVPALGFDADAGLAWADGTGDDGVAAGNLAGRTLAELLTGADGALTRLPWVVRGTPGRGTRASAPRRAGGTLAERIRGRLAPGADDR
;
A
#
# COMPACT_ATOMS: atom_id res chain seq x y z
N PRO A 1 -5.92 28.85 16.38
CA PRO A 1 -6.62 27.60 16.02
C PRO A 1 -6.25 27.12 14.60
N ARG A 2 -5.60 25.96 14.47
CA ARG A 2 -5.35 25.32 13.16
C ARG A 2 -6.70 24.90 12.57
N ARG A 3 -7.05 25.47 11.41
CA ARG A 3 -8.19 25.03 10.61
C ARG A 3 -8.03 23.54 10.32
N PRO A 4 -9.04 22.68 10.56
CA PRO A 4 -8.93 21.28 10.19
C PRO A 4 -8.64 21.20 8.69
N ALA A 5 -7.71 20.33 8.29
CA ALA A 5 -7.50 20.03 6.88
C ALA A 5 -8.86 19.59 6.32
N ALA A 6 -9.30 20.21 5.22
CA ALA A 6 -10.54 19.84 4.57
C ALA A 6 -10.54 18.31 4.35
N ALA A 7 -11.69 17.66 4.56
CA ALA A 7 -11.87 16.28 4.10
C ALA A 7 -11.45 16.23 2.63
N SER A 8 -10.39 15.48 2.33
CA SER A 8 -9.66 15.60 1.07
C SER A 8 -10.52 15.21 -0.14
N GLY A 9 -10.42 15.95 -1.25
CA GLY A 9 -10.16 15.29 -2.55
C GLY A 9 -11.18 15.41 -3.69
N LEU A 10 -12.26 16.19 -3.61
CA LEU A 10 -13.20 16.32 -4.73
C LEU A 10 -13.15 17.71 -5.38
N GLU A 11 -12.61 17.76 -6.59
CA GLU A 11 -12.70 18.93 -7.47
C GLU A 11 -13.96 18.76 -8.36
N PRO A 12 -14.96 19.66 -8.28
CA PRO A 12 -16.23 19.49 -9.00
C PRO A 12 -16.08 19.38 -10.53
N ALA A 13 -15.08 20.03 -11.14
CA ALA A 13 -14.84 19.90 -12.58
C ALA A 13 -14.29 18.52 -12.95
N ALA A 14 -13.50 17.87 -12.09
CA ALA A 14 -13.03 16.50 -12.27
C ALA A 14 -14.20 15.51 -12.26
N VAL A 15 -15.16 15.67 -11.34
CA VAL A 15 -16.39 14.87 -11.34
C VAL A 15 -17.17 15.05 -12.65
N ARG A 16 -17.37 16.29 -13.10
CA ARG A 16 -18.04 16.58 -14.38
C ARG A 16 -17.29 16.03 -15.59
N ARG A 17 -15.95 15.99 -15.54
CA ARG A 17 -15.12 15.40 -16.62
C ARG A 17 -15.30 13.89 -16.67
N LEU A 18 -15.27 13.22 -15.53
CA LEU A 18 -15.52 11.77 -15.43
C LEU A 18 -16.93 11.42 -15.92
N HIS A 19 -17.94 12.21 -15.53
CA HIS A 19 -19.32 12.00 -15.97
C HIS A 19 -19.49 12.05 -17.48
N ARG A 20 -18.88 13.05 -18.14
CA ARG A 20 -18.88 13.14 -19.61
C ARG A 20 -18.18 11.96 -20.26
N ALA A 21 -16.99 11.59 -19.77
CA ALA A 21 -16.26 10.44 -20.30
C ALA A 21 -17.04 9.12 -20.15
N LEU A 22 -17.75 8.93 -19.03
CA LEU A 22 -18.61 7.76 -18.83
C LEU A 22 -19.81 7.76 -19.77
N ALA A 23 -20.42 8.91 -20.04
CA ALA A 23 -21.51 9.02 -21.02
C ALA A 23 -21.04 8.68 -22.45
N ASP A 24 -19.81 9.08 -22.80
CA ASP A 24 -19.21 8.76 -24.10
C ASP A 24 -18.89 7.26 -24.22
N LEU A 25 -18.38 6.64 -23.16
CA LEU A 25 -17.97 5.22 -23.15
C LEU A 25 -19.15 4.25 -22.95
N LEU A 26 -20.18 4.67 -22.21
CA LEU A 26 -21.32 3.85 -21.80
C LEU A 26 -22.64 4.60 -22.06
N PRO A 27 -23.06 4.74 -23.32
CA PRO A 27 -24.19 5.59 -23.69
C PRO A 27 -25.51 5.18 -23.02
N GLU A 28 -25.76 3.87 -22.90
CA GLU A 28 -26.96 3.33 -22.24
C GLU A 28 -26.98 3.64 -20.73
N GLY A 29 -25.81 3.82 -20.11
CA GLY A 29 -25.64 4.14 -18.70
C GLY A 29 -25.91 5.60 -18.34
N VAL A 30 -26.10 6.49 -19.32
CA VAL A 30 -26.22 7.94 -19.08
C VAL A 30 -27.46 8.32 -18.26
N THR A 31 -28.51 7.48 -18.29
CA THR A 31 -29.74 7.70 -17.52
C THR A 31 -29.61 7.25 -16.06
N ALA A 32 -28.53 6.54 -15.71
CA ALA A 32 -28.32 6.06 -14.36
C ALA A 32 -28.01 7.22 -13.40
N ARG A 33 -28.74 7.27 -12.29
CA ARG A 33 -28.52 8.27 -11.24
C ARG A 33 -27.20 7.99 -10.51
N THR A 34 -26.28 8.94 -10.54
CA THR A 34 -25.09 8.93 -9.67
C THR A 34 -25.48 9.29 -8.25
N THR A 35 -25.26 8.38 -7.31
CA THR A 35 -25.63 8.58 -5.90
C THR A 35 -24.47 9.12 -5.06
N HIS A 36 -23.22 8.81 -5.44
CA HIS A 36 -22.03 9.19 -4.71
C HIS A 36 -20.86 9.45 -5.67
N ALA A 37 -19.95 10.33 -5.26
CA ALA A 37 -18.66 10.54 -5.90
C ALA A 37 -17.60 10.67 -4.81
N TRP A 38 -16.40 10.18 -5.07
CA TRP A 38 -15.24 10.33 -4.19
C TRP A 38 -13.99 10.57 -5.03
N GLY A 39 -13.04 11.29 -4.45
CA GLY A 39 -11.68 11.39 -4.99
C GLY A 39 -10.73 10.67 -4.05
N VAL A 40 -9.67 10.10 -4.61
CA VAL A 40 -8.57 9.52 -3.85
C VAL A 40 -7.32 10.35 -4.11
N ALA A 41 -6.58 10.67 -3.05
CA ALA A 41 -5.25 11.21 -3.22
C ALA A 41 -4.34 10.07 -3.72
N LEU A 42 -3.92 10.15 -4.98
CA LEU A 42 -2.92 9.26 -5.53
C LEU A 42 -1.54 9.79 -5.14
N SER A 43 -0.79 8.99 -4.40
CA SER A 43 0.60 9.27 -4.09
C SER A 43 1.44 8.88 -5.30
N GLY A 44 1.67 9.83 -6.20
CA GLY A 44 2.64 9.66 -7.28
C GLY A 44 4.06 9.56 -6.71
N GLY A 45 4.76 8.47 -7.01
CA GLY A 45 6.12 8.19 -6.56
C GLY A 45 6.83 7.24 -7.52
N PRO A 46 8.16 7.05 -7.37
CA PRO A 46 8.94 6.15 -8.23
C PRO A 46 8.41 4.71 -8.15
N VAL A 47 8.89 3.87 -9.07
CA VAL A 47 8.60 2.43 -9.19
C VAL A 47 8.36 1.76 -7.83
N PRO A 48 7.32 0.89 -7.69
CA PRO A 48 7.01 0.21 -6.44
C PRO A 48 8.25 -0.38 -5.76
N ALA A 49 8.38 -0.16 -4.45
CA ALA A 49 9.50 -0.65 -3.66
C ALA A 49 9.05 -1.00 -2.25
N LEU A 50 9.66 -2.04 -1.67
CA LEU A 50 9.38 -2.46 -0.30
C LEU A 50 10.63 -3.05 0.36
N GLY A 51 10.63 -3.14 1.68
CA GLY A 51 11.73 -3.74 2.41
C GLY A 51 11.36 -4.10 3.85
N PHE A 52 12.20 -4.95 4.45
CA PHE A 52 12.14 -5.31 5.85
C PHE A 52 13.56 -5.24 6.44
N ASP A 53 13.71 -4.38 7.45
CA ASP A 53 14.89 -4.27 8.28
C ASP A 53 14.69 -5.12 9.54
N ALA A 54 15.38 -6.26 9.62
CA ALA A 54 15.25 -7.21 10.71
C ALA A 54 15.85 -6.68 12.02
N ASP A 55 16.92 -5.88 11.95
CA ASP A 55 17.59 -5.30 13.11
C ASP A 55 16.73 -4.21 13.73
N ALA A 56 16.07 -3.39 12.90
CA ALA A 56 15.15 -2.35 13.35
C ALA A 56 13.73 -2.87 13.62
N GLY A 57 13.38 -4.07 13.14
CA GLY A 57 12.01 -4.61 13.20
C GLY A 57 11.01 -3.81 12.37
N LEU A 58 11.46 -3.16 11.28
CA LEU A 58 10.66 -2.23 10.48
C LEU A 58 10.43 -2.75 9.07
N ALA A 59 9.17 -2.81 8.66
CA ALA A 59 8.76 -3.08 7.29
C ALA A 59 8.15 -1.83 6.65
N TRP A 60 8.34 -1.67 5.35
CA TRP A 60 7.78 -0.56 4.58
C TRP A 60 7.43 -1.00 3.16
N ALA A 61 6.48 -0.31 2.55
CA ALA A 61 6.10 -0.43 1.15
C ALA A 61 5.71 0.97 0.64
N ASP A 62 6.26 1.37 -0.50
CA ASP A 62 6.02 2.67 -1.12
C ASP A 62 6.06 2.55 -2.66
N GLY A 63 5.80 3.64 -3.37
CA GLY A 63 5.90 3.72 -4.81
C GLY A 63 4.84 2.92 -5.55
N THR A 64 3.78 2.47 -4.87
CA THR A 64 2.72 1.67 -5.49
C THR A 64 1.95 2.42 -6.58
N GLY A 65 2.09 3.75 -6.64
CA GLY A 65 1.59 4.59 -7.73
C GLY A 65 0.11 4.36 -8.02
N ASP A 66 -0.22 4.31 -9.32
CA ASP A 66 -1.57 4.10 -9.83
C ASP A 66 -1.99 2.61 -9.82
N ASP A 67 -1.03 1.69 -9.64
CA ASP A 67 -1.26 0.23 -9.57
C ASP A 67 -1.68 -0.24 -8.15
N GLY A 68 -2.07 0.69 -7.28
CA GLY A 68 -2.14 0.52 -5.83
C GLY A 68 -2.82 -0.75 -5.31
N VAL A 69 -3.90 -1.23 -5.94
CA VAL A 69 -4.61 -2.45 -5.50
C VAL A 69 -3.81 -3.70 -5.83
N ALA A 70 -3.34 -3.82 -7.08
CA ALA A 70 -2.57 -4.98 -7.52
C ALA A 70 -1.19 -5.00 -6.84
N ALA A 71 -0.52 -3.85 -6.79
CA ALA A 71 0.75 -3.67 -6.12
C ALA A 71 0.65 -3.94 -4.61
N GLY A 72 -0.44 -3.50 -3.96
CA GLY A 72 -0.70 -3.75 -2.54
C GLY A 72 -0.83 -5.24 -2.21
N ASN A 73 -1.54 -6.01 -3.03
CA ASN A 73 -1.62 -7.47 -2.86
C ASN A 73 -0.26 -8.15 -2.99
N LEU A 74 0.51 -7.80 -4.03
CA LEU A 74 1.85 -8.34 -4.23
C LEU A 74 2.79 -7.94 -3.07
N ALA A 75 2.64 -6.73 -2.53
CA ALA A 75 3.48 -6.20 -1.47
C ALA A 75 3.21 -6.93 -0.16
N GLY A 76 1.93 -7.16 0.17
CA GLY A 76 1.54 -7.92 1.36
C GLY A 76 2.09 -9.35 1.35
N ARG A 77 2.02 -10.04 0.21
CA ARG A 77 2.57 -11.39 0.05
C ARG A 77 4.10 -11.40 0.16
N THR A 78 4.76 -10.43 -0.46
CA THR A 78 6.23 -10.32 -0.38
C THR A 78 6.71 -10.00 1.04
N LEU A 79 6.03 -9.08 1.73
CA LEU A 79 6.33 -8.76 3.14
C LEU A 79 6.06 -9.95 4.06
N ALA A 80 5.03 -10.76 3.79
CA ALA A 80 4.79 -11.98 4.57
C ALA A 80 5.95 -12.96 4.44
N GLU A 81 6.49 -13.18 3.23
CA GLU A 81 7.67 -14.03 3.02
C GLU A 81 8.91 -13.45 3.73
N LEU A 82 9.16 -12.14 3.59
CA LEU A 82 10.28 -11.47 4.26
C LEU A 82 10.20 -11.54 5.79
N LEU A 83 9.01 -11.34 6.37
CA LEU A 83 8.79 -11.33 7.82
C LEU A 83 8.90 -12.72 8.45
N THR A 84 8.53 -13.76 7.70
CA THR A 84 8.63 -15.16 8.14
C THR A 84 9.99 -15.77 7.84
N GLY A 85 10.85 -15.09 7.08
CA GLY A 85 12.15 -15.61 6.65
C GLY A 85 12.03 -16.68 5.56
N ALA A 86 10.90 -16.74 4.85
CA ALA A 86 10.70 -17.66 3.74
C ALA A 86 11.53 -17.21 2.52
N ASP A 87 12.24 -18.15 1.88
CA ASP A 87 13.01 -17.89 0.66
C ASP A 87 12.18 -18.13 -0.62
N GLY A 88 11.06 -17.42 -0.71
CA GLY A 88 10.12 -17.53 -1.83
C GLY A 88 10.52 -16.67 -3.04
N ALA A 89 9.91 -16.96 -4.19
CA ALA A 89 10.17 -16.24 -5.44
C ALA A 89 9.84 -14.74 -5.35
N LEU A 90 8.89 -14.34 -4.49
CA LEU A 90 8.50 -12.93 -4.34
C LEU A 90 9.62 -12.11 -3.69
N THR A 91 10.40 -12.72 -2.78
CA THR A 91 11.53 -12.04 -2.12
C THR A 91 12.71 -11.73 -3.07
N ARG A 92 12.72 -12.34 -4.27
CA ARG A 92 13.75 -12.14 -5.31
C ARG A 92 13.35 -11.12 -6.38
N LEU A 93 12.13 -10.57 -6.30
CA LEU A 93 11.66 -9.56 -7.24
C LEU A 93 12.47 -8.26 -7.09
N PRO A 94 12.69 -7.51 -8.19
CA PRO A 94 13.60 -6.34 -8.22
C PRO A 94 13.14 -5.16 -7.36
N TRP A 95 11.88 -5.17 -6.91
CA TRP A 95 11.32 -4.15 -6.02
C TRP A 95 11.64 -4.35 -4.53
N VAL A 96 12.26 -5.49 -4.17
CA VAL A 96 12.68 -5.77 -2.79
C VAL A 96 14.00 -5.03 -2.54
N VAL A 97 13.93 -4.03 -1.69
CA VAL A 97 15.10 -3.28 -1.24
C VAL A 97 15.70 -3.98 -0.03
N ARG A 98 16.97 -4.39 -0.17
CA ARG A 98 17.75 -5.03 0.89
C ARG A 98 18.60 -3.98 1.61
N GLY A 99 18.53 -3.95 2.94
CA GLY A 99 19.23 -2.98 3.80
C GLY A 99 18.36 -1.81 4.26
N THR A 100 18.92 -0.94 5.10
CA THR A 100 18.25 0.23 5.68
C THR A 100 17.86 1.21 4.56
N PRO A 101 16.68 1.87 4.60
CA PRO A 101 16.31 2.86 3.58
C PRO A 101 17.37 3.96 3.50
N GLY A 102 18.17 3.95 2.43
CA GLY A 102 19.10 5.03 2.13
C GLY A 102 18.33 6.28 1.68
N ARG A 103 18.90 7.46 1.97
CA ARG A 103 18.41 8.83 1.69
C ARG A 103 17.91 9.11 0.25
N GLY A 104 17.97 8.13 -0.65
CA GLY A 104 17.52 8.19 -2.05
C GLY A 104 16.20 7.48 -2.35
N THR A 105 15.70 6.59 -1.48
CA THR A 105 14.31 6.15 -1.59
C THR A 105 13.46 7.24 -0.94
N ARG A 106 12.59 7.91 -1.72
CA ARG A 106 11.49 8.71 -1.15
C ARG A 106 10.42 7.81 -0.53
N ALA A 107 10.85 6.73 0.12
CA ALA A 107 10.01 5.94 0.99
C ALA A 107 9.54 6.89 2.09
N SER A 108 8.26 7.22 2.08
CA SER A 108 7.50 7.74 3.20
C SER A 108 8.03 7.06 4.46
N ALA A 109 8.55 7.88 5.38
CA ALA A 109 9.38 7.43 6.48
C ALA A 109 8.76 6.21 7.18
N PRO A 110 9.56 5.17 7.49
CA PRO A 110 9.04 3.95 8.07
C PRO A 110 8.21 4.27 9.30
N ARG A 111 6.91 3.94 9.25
CA ARG A 111 6.02 4.13 10.40
C ARG A 111 6.39 3.09 11.44
N ARG A 112 6.85 3.56 12.61
CA ARG A 112 7.12 2.69 13.77
C ARG A 112 5.81 1.99 14.17
N ALA A 113 5.66 0.72 13.84
CA ALA A 113 4.72 -0.14 14.54
C ALA A 113 5.33 -0.42 15.92
N GLY A 114 4.69 0.06 16.99
CA GLY A 114 5.12 -0.21 18.35
C GLY A 114 5.05 -1.72 18.64
N GLY A 115 6.14 -2.27 19.18
CA GLY A 115 6.32 -3.70 19.43
C GLY A 115 6.71 -4.45 18.15
N THR A 116 7.65 -5.38 18.28
CA THR A 116 8.16 -6.26 17.21
C THR A 116 7.03 -7.12 16.64
N LEU A 117 6.26 -6.55 15.72
CA LEU A 117 5.21 -7.25 14.97
C LEU A 117 5.73 -8.56 14.38
N ALA A 118 7.00 -8.58 13.95
CA ALA A 118 7.69 -9.77 13.47
C ALA A 118 7.86 -10.86 14.54
N GLU A 119 8.15 -10.52 15.81
CA GLU A 119 8.22 -11.48 16.91
C GLU A 119 6.82 -11.97 17.31
N ARG A 120 5.81 -11.08 17.29
CA ARG A 120 4.42 -11.46 17.56
C ARG A 120 3.84 -12.38 16.49
N ILE A 121 4.19 -12.15 15.22
CA ILE A 121 3.81 -13.03 14.10
C ILE A 121 4.55 -14.36 14.22
N ARG A 122 5.87 -14.36 14.45
CA ARG A 122 6.63 -15.61 14.67
C ARG A 122 6.12 -16.41 15.87
N GLY A 123 5.83 -15.75 16.98
CA GLY A 123 5.26 -16.39 18.18
C GLY A 123 3.86 -16.96 17.95
N ARG A 124 3.07 -16.42 17.01
CA ARG A 124 1.76 -16.95 16.62
C ARG A 124 1.81 -18.04 15.55
N LEU A 125 2.88 -18.08 14.75
CA LEU A 125 3.08 -19.06 13.69
C LEU A 125 3.94 -20.25 14.12
N ALA A 126 4.58 -20.19 15.30
CA ALA A 126 5.22 -21.35 15.90
C ALA A 126 4.15 -22.44 16.11
N PRO A 127 4.31 -23.65 15.54
CA PRO A 127 3.37 -24.74 15.75
C PRO A 127 3.24 -25.03 17.25
N GLY A 128 2.00 -25.19 17.71
CA GLY A 128 1.65 -25.37 19.11
C GLY A 128 2.52 -26.41 19.80
N ALA A 129 3.39 -25.94 20.69
CA ALA A 129 3.91 -26.76 21.77
C ALA A 129 2.84 -26.82 22.86
N ASP A 130 1.74 -27.53 22.59
CA ASP A 130 0.79 -27.99 23.61
C ASP A 130 -0.03 -29.14 23.01
N ASP A 131 0.54 -30.35 23.12
CA ASP A 131 -0.20 -31.61 23.11
C ASP A 131 0.70 -32.69 23.75
N ARG A 132 0.87 -32.64 25.09
CA ARG A 132 1.23 -33.77 25.98
C ARG A 132 0.81 -33.51 27.42
#